data_AF-A0AA91EFI5-F1
#
_entry.id   AF-A0AA91EFI5-F1
#
_cell.length_a   1.000
_cell.length_b   1.000
_cell.length_c   1.000
_cell.angle_alpha   90.00
_cell.angle_beta   90.00
_cell.angle_gamma   90.00
#
_symmetry.space_group_name_H-M   'P 1'
#
loop_
_entity.id
_entity.type
_entity.pdbx_description
1 polymer ?
#
loop_
_entity_poly.entity_id
_entity_poly.type
_entity_poly.pdbx_seq_one_letter_code
_entity_poly.pdbx_strand_id
1 'polypeptide(L)' 'MKNISNGPGKLCRALAVDRSFDYASLLGDQLYICEQIGGHKKQVEKIVASKRIGIDYAEEAVDFLWRFTDE' A
#
# COMPACT_ATOMS: atom_id res chain seq x y z
N MET A 1 -11.51 14.62 4.96
CA MET A 1 -10.29 14.15 5.64
C MET A 1 -9.28 13.76 4.56
N LYS A 2 -8.23 14.57 4.32
CA LYS A 2 -7.19 14.28 3.32
C LYS A 2 -5.92 13.87 4.07
N ASN A 3 -5.12 12.95 3.51
CA ASN A 3 -3.79 12.55 4.02
C ASN A 3 -3.72 11.53 5.18
N ILE A 4 -4.76 10.72 5.43
CA ILE A 4 -4.71 9.70 6.50
C ILE A 4 -3.81 8.51 6.11
N SER A 5 -3.97 7.99 4.88
CA SER A 5 -3.33 6.74 4.42
C SER A 5 -2.57 6.91 3.11
N ASN A 6 -2.17 8.14 2.75
CA ASN A 6 -1.49 8.46 1.49
C ASN A 6 0.02 8.19 1.49
N GLY A 7 0.48 7.25 2.29
CA GLY A 7 1.88 6.84 2.37
C GLY A 7 2.03 5.62 3.28
N PRO A 8 3.09 4.82 3.11
CA PRO A 8 3.24 3.53 3.79
C PRO A 8 3.22 3.68 5.32
N GLY A 9 4.04 4.58 5.88
CA GLY A 9 4.05 4.80 7.33
C GLY A 9 2.77 5.44 7.88
N LYS A 10 2.07 6.25 7.07
CA LYS A 10 0.78 6.85 7.47
C LYS A 10 -0.33 5.80 7.51
N LEU A 11 -0.37 4.91 6.52
CA LEU A 11 -1.29 3.77 6.48
C LEU A 11 -1.09 2.88 7.72
N CYS A 12 0.15 2.49 8.04
CA CYS A 12 0.42 1.66 9.21
C CYS A 12 -0.07 2.34 10.50
N ARG A 13 0.23 3.63 10.69
CA ARG A 13 -0.23 4.40 11.85
C ARG A 13 -1.76 4.52 11.92
N ALA A 14 -2.42 4.75 10.79
CA ALA A 14 -3.87 4.88 10.73
C ALA A 14 -4.60 3.58 11.09
N LEU A 15 -3.98 2.43 10.79
CA LEU A 15 -4.53 1.10 11.08
C LEU A 15 -3.93 0.46 12.33
N ALA A 16 -3.11 1.20 13.11
CA ALA A 16 -2.36 0.67 14.25
C ALA A 16 -1.53 -0.60 13.94
N VAL A 17 -1.00 -0.69 12.72
CA VAL A 17 -0.07 -1.75 12.33
C VAL A 17 1.32 -1.39 12.82
N ASP A 18 1.87 -2.25 13.68
CA ASP A 18 3.23 -2.18 14.19
C ASP A 18 3.97 -3.52 13.99
N ARG A 19 5.17 -3.65 14.58
CA ARG A 19 6.01 -4.84 14.42
C ARG A 19 5.42 -6.12 15.03
N SER A 20 4.37 -6.04 15.85
CA SER A 20 3.68 -7.25 16.35
C SER A 20 2.99 -8.02 15.23
N PHE A 21 2.73 -7.39 14.09
CA PHE A 21 2.18 -8.01 12.88
C PHE A 21 3.26 -8.57 11.93
N ASP A 22 4.55 -8.41 12.25
CA ASP A 22 5.62 -8.99 11.41
C ASP A 22 5.42 -10.52 11.33
N TYR A 23 5.50 -11.07 10.11
CA TYR A 23 5.24 -12.49 9.80
C TYR A 23 3.82 -13.00 10.06
N ALA A 24 2.88 -12.13 10.45
CA ALA A 24 1.48 -12.52 10.60
C ALA A 24 0.90 -12.98 9.25
N SER A 25 0.05 -14.01 9.30
CA SER A 25 -0.65 -14.49 8.11
C SER A 25 -1.74 -13.52 7.70
N LEU A 26 -1.72 -13.08 6.44
CA LEU A 26 -2.80 -12.28 5.84
C LEU A 26 -4.07 -13.08 5.54
N LEU A 27 -4.03 -14.41 5.77
CA LEU A 27 -5.19 -15.31 5.66
C LEU A 27 -5.92 -15.52 7.00
N GLY A 28 -5.41 -14.92 8.08
CA GLY A 28 -6.03 -14.96 9.40
C GLY A 28 -7.10 -13.87 9.59
N ASP A 29 -7.45 -13.61 10.84
CA ASP A 29 -8.50 -12.67 11.26
C ASP A 29 -7.96 -11.34 11.81
N GLN A 30 -6.67 -11.25 12.14
CA GLN A 30 -6.07 -10.05 12.75
C GLN A 30 -5.80 -8.91 11.74
N LEU A 31 -5.26 -9.24 10.56
CA LEU A 31 -5.01 -8.30 9.47
C LEU A 31 -5.16 -9.05 8.15
N TYR A 32 -6.07 -8.59 7.30
CA TYR A 32 -6.45 -9.32 6.08
C TYR A 32 -6.87 -8.37 4.97
N ILE A 33 -6.88 -8.88 3.73
CA ILE A 33 -7.32 -8.14 2.55
C ILE A 33 -8.79 -8.45 2.29
N CYS A 34 -9.62 -7.41 2.26
CA CYS A 34 -11.03 -7.53 1.91
C CYS A 34 -11.24 -7.24 0.42
N GLU A 35 -12.15 -7.95 -0.24
CA GLU A 35 -12.56 -7.58 -1.60
C GLU A 35 -13.38 -6.27 -1.63
N GLN A 36 -14.12 -6.00 -0.56
CA GLN A 36 -14.99 -4.81 -0.41
C GLN A 36 -14.92 -4.28 1.02
N ILE A 37 -15.07 -2.96 1.17
CA ILE A 37 -15.20 -2.30 2.48
C ILE A 37 -16.60 -1.72 2.57
N GLY A 38 -17.40 -2.16 3.54
CA GLY A 38 -18.78 -1.67 3.73
C GLY A 38 -19.69 -1.88 2.52
N GLY A 39 -19.49 -2.96 1.75
CA GLY A 39 -20.25 -3.24 0.52
C GLY A 39 -19.80 -2.44 -0.71
N HIS A 40 -18.79 -1.60 -0.59
CA HIS A 40 -18.22 -0.84 -1.70
C HIS A 40 -16.93 -1.49 -2.21
N LYS A 41 -16.90 -1.79 -3.50
CA LYS A 41 -15.66 -2.12 -4.22
C LYS A 41 -15.05 -0.83 -4.76
N LYS A 42 -13.77 -0.60 -4.49
CA LYS A 42 -13.07 0.51 -5.13
C LYS A 42 -13.02 0.23 -6.64
N GLN A 43 -13.55 1.14 -7.44
CA GLN A 43 -13.33 1.13 -8.88
C GLN A 43 -11.93 1.70 -9.13
N VAL A 44 -11.09 0.91 -9.81
CA VAL A 44 -9.80 1.37 -10.32
C VAL A 44 -10.07 1.95 -11.69
N GLU A 45 -9.83 3.24 -11.86
CA GLU A 45 -10.08 3.92 -13.13
C GLU A 45 -8.95 3.64 -14.11
N LYS A 46 -7.71 3.81 -13.66
CA LYS A 46 -6.52 3.59 -14.48
C LYS A 46 -5.30 3.28 -13.64
N ILE A 47 -4.62 2.19 -13.99
CA ILE A 47 -3.35 1.82 -13.36
C ILE A 47 -2.22 2.60 -14.02
N VAL A 48 -1.53 3.41 -13.21
CA VAL A 48 -0.35 4.19 -13.61
C VAL A 48 0.90 3.53 -13.04
N ALA A 49 1.87 3.25 -13.91
CA ALA A 49 3.19 2.77 -13.54
C ALA A 49 4.19 3.93 -13.42
N SER A 50 4.96 3.97 -12.34
CA SER A 50 5.95 5.01 -12.07
C SER A 50 7.22 4.44 -11.44
N LYS A 51 8.29 5.25 -11.38
CA LYS A 51 9.47 4.95 -10.55
C LYS A 51 9.07 4.82 -9.07
N ARG A 52 9.80 4.00 -8.32
CA ARG A 52 9.64 3.85 -6.86
C ARG A 52 10.23 5.07 -6.13
N ILE A 53 9.76 5.33 -4.91
CA ILE A 53 10.14 6.52 -4.13
C ILE A 53 11.14 6.10 -3.03
N GLY A 54 12.22 6.87 -2.84
CA GLY A 54 13.16 6.69 -1.73
C GLY A 54 14.11 5.49 -1.87
N ILE A 55 14.41 5.10 -3.11
CA ILE A 55 15.27 3.94 -3.40
C ILE A 55 16.53 4.32 -4.19
N ASP A 56 17.05 5.54 -4.02
CA ASP A 56 18.20 6.07 -4.79
C ASP A 56 19.47 5.19 -4.69
N TYR A 57 19.51 4.30 -3.69
CA TYR A 57 20.55 3.29 -3.48
C TYR A 57 20.47 2.08 -4.44
N ALA A 58 19.41 1.95 -5.24
CA ALA A 58 19.07 0.72 -5.97
C ALA A 58 19.66 0.64 -7.39
N GLU A 59 20.74 1.37 -7.68
CA GLU A 59 21.45 1.36 -8.97
C GLU A 59 20.48 1.51 -10.17
N GLU A 60 20.54 0.69 -11.21
CA GLU A 60 19.66 0.81 -12.38
C GLU A 60 18.18 0.59 -12.02
N ALA A 61 17.89 -0.08 -10.90
CA ALA A 61 16.53 -0.36 -10.49
C ALA A 61 15.77 0.89 -9.98
N VAL A 62 16.44 2.04 -9.84
CA VAL A 62 15.77 3.34 -9.64
C VAL A 62 14.89 3.73 -10.83
N ASP A 63 15.26 3.29 -12.04
CA ASP A 63 14.55 3.62 -13.27
C ASP A 63 13.38 2.68 -13.58
N PHE A 64 13.27 1.57 -12.88
CA PHE A 64 12.19 0.60 -13.09
C PHE A 64 10.84 1.15 -12.64
N LEU A 65 9.83 0.99 -13.50
CA LEU A 65 8.46 1.45 -13.27
C LEU A 65 7.66 0.48 -12.38
N TRP A 66 8.19 0.17 -11.20
CA TRP A 66 7.65 -0.84 -10.28
C TRP A 66 6.84 -0.24 -9.11
N ARG A 67 6.26 0.93 -9.32
CA ARG A 67 5.26 1.51 -8.41
C ARG A 67 3.97 1.71 -9.18
N PHE A 68 2.87 1.21 -8.62
CA PHE A 68 1.55 1.26 -9.25
C PHE A 68 0.60 2.10 -8.40
N THR A 69 -0.12 3.01 -9.05
CA THR A 69 -1.20 3.80 -8.43
C THR A 69 -2.43 3.84 -9.33
N ASP A 70 -3.56 4.16 -8.72
CA ASP A 70 -4.79 4.53 -9.44
C ASP A 70 -4.73 6.03 -9.76
N GLU A 71 -5.11 6.43 -10.97
CA GLU A 71 -5.18 7.84 -11.41
C GLU A 71 -6.38 8.58 -10.81
#